data_AF-A0A399ZVS4-F1
#
_entry.id   AF-A0A399ZVS4-F1
#
_cell.length_a   1.000
_cell.length_b   1.000
_cell.length_c   1.000
_cell.angle_alpha   90.00
_cell.angle_beta   90.00
_cell.angle_gamma   90.00
#
_symmetry.space_group_name_H-M   'P 1'
#
loop_
_entity.id
_entity.type
_entity.pdbx_description
1 polymer ?
#
loop_
_entity_poly.entity_id
_entity_poly.type
_entity_poly.pdbx_seq_one_letter_code
_entity_poly.pdbx_strand_id
1 'polypeptide(L)'
;MTDETQIMEINKPISKTVVAIKRIDYVDIAKGIGIVLVVMGHNDFALISPFAHKLIYSFHMPMFFFMSGMFFKPDLPFLMYARHRFNRVLKPFLFMILFIYFASISFSNVGIPQASRRLIKALYGNGHYLDWVQLWFLPHLFVVSLFAYFFFQAVYRRGLFPLRWVILSVLFIGGVLGITLFWPFEPDILGRGFTVFGLPFSLDLVFVSGFFSSWGMS
;
A
#
# COMPACT_ATOMS: atom_id res chain seq x y z
N MET A 1 11.60 -50.62 47.44
CA MET A 1 11.18 -49.21 47.65
C MET A 1 12.04 -48.32 46.75
N THR A 2 12.08 -48.62 45.44
CA THR A 2 13.04 -48.07 44.47
C THR A 2 12.42 -47.84 43.09
N ASP A 3 11.08 -47.82 43.00
CA ASP A 3 10.35 -47.73 41.72
C ASP A 3 9.53 -46.43 41.58
N GLU A 4 9.33 -45.67 42.68
CA GLU A 4 8.62 -44.38 42.62
C GLU A 4 9.51 -43.23 42.13
N THR A 5 10.84 -43.38 42.25
CA THR A 5 11.79 -42.31 41.89
C THR A 5 11.91 -42.14 40.38
N GLN A 6 11.63 -43.19 39.59
CA GLN A 6 11.77 -43.16 38.13
C GLN A 6 10.52 -42.61 37.42
N ILE A 7 9.35 -42.63 38.07
CA ILE A 7 8.09 -42.09 37.53
C ILE A 7 8.03 -40.56 37.65
N MET A 8 8.79 -39.96 38.56
CA MET A 8 8.80 -38.50 38.75
C MET A 8 9.63 -37.72 37.72
N GLU A 9 10.58 -38.35 37.01
CA GLU A 9 11.35 -37.65 35.96
C GLU A 9 10.59 -37.51 34.63
N ILE A 10 9.59 -38.37 34.37
CA ILE A 10 8.87 -38.38 33.09
C ILE A 10 7.80 -37.28 33.00
N ASN A 11 7.47 -36.63 34.12
CA ASN A 11 6.40 -35.64 34.20
C ASN A 11 6.91 -34.19 34.26
N LYS A 12 8.07 -33.91 33.67
CA LYS A 12 8.51 -32.52 33.45
C LYS A 12 7.70 -31.95 32.28
N PRO A 13 6.81 -30.98 32.49
CA PRO A 13 6.12 -30.35 31.37
C PRO A 13 7.17 -29.72 30.47
N ILE A 14 7.20 -30.12 29.21
CA ILE A 14 7.98 -29.45 28.17
C ILE A 14 7.47 -28.02 28.14
N SER A 15 8.21 -27.11 28.78
CA SER A 15 7.93 -25.68 28.75
C SER A 15 8.00 -25.25 27.30
N LYS A 16 6.84 -25.20 26.64
CA LYS A 16 6.69 -24.51 25.37
C LYS A 16 7.02 -23.06 25.68
N THR A 17 8.25 -22.67 25.40
CA THR A 17 8.65 -21.27 25.39
C THR A 17 7.82 -20.61 24.31
N VAL A 18 6.64 -20.11 24.68
CA VAL A 18 5.85 -19.23 23.84
C VAL A 18 6.72 -17.99 23.71
N VAL A 19 7.50 -17.91 22.62
CA VAL A 19 8.22 -16.71 22.27
C VAL A 19 7.16 -15.63 22.11
N ALA A 20 7.01 -14.79 23.13
CA ALA A 20 6.10 -13.67 23.10
C ALA A 20 6.48 -12.82 21.88
N ILE A 21 5.55 -12.70 20.93
CA ILE A 21 5.73 -11.82 19.78
C ILE A 21 5.85 -10.42 20.35
N LYS A 22 7.08 -9.88 20.38
CA LYS A 22 7.34 -8.53 20.88
C LYS A 22 6.66 -7.54 19.94
N ARG A 23 5.48 -7.06 20.34
CA ARG A 23 4.80 -5.95 19.68
C ARG A 23 5.63 -4.68 19.90
N ILE A 24 5.69 -3.85 18.87
CA ILE A 24 6.38 -2.57 18.95
C ILE A 24 5.29 -1.52 19.16
N ASP A 25 5.10 -1.09 20.40
CA ASP A 25 3.95 -0.25 20.78
C ASP A 25 3.90 1.06 19.96
N TYR A 26 5.05 1.68 19.69
CA TYR A 26 5.14 2.89 18.86
C TYR A 26 4.65 2.69 17.43
N VAL A 27 4.85 1.51 16.85
CA VAL A 27 4.37 1.18 15.51
C VAL A 27 2.84 1.10 15.49
N ASP A 28 2.26 0.48 16.51
CA ASP A 28 0.80 0.33 16.58
C ASP A 28 0.11 1.67 16.88
N ILE A 29 0.75 2.53 17.69
CA ILE A 29 0.33 3.94 17.88
C ILE A 29 0.38 4.70 16.56
N ALA A 30 1.48 4.60 15.80
CA ALA A 30 1.63 5.30 14.51
C ALA A 30 0.58 4.85 13.49
N LYS A 31 0.25 3.54 13.44
CA LYS A 31 -0.85 3.03 12.61
C LYS A 31 -2.19 3.60 13.07
N GLY A 32 -2.45 3.65 14.38
CA GLY A 32 -3.67 4.23 14.94
C GLY A 32 -3.85 5.69 14.54
N ILE A 33 -2.80 6.50 14.72
CA ILE A 33 -2.77 7.91 14.28
C ILE A 33 -3.03 8.00 12.77
N GLY A 34 -2.39 7.14 11.97
CA GLY A 34 -2.60 7.10 10.53
C GLY A 34 -4.05 6.84 10.14
N ILE A 35 -4.72 5.89 10.80
CA ILE A 35 -6.13 5.57 10.53
C ILE A 35 -7.02 6.78 10.86
N VAL A 36 -6.78 7.44 12.00
CA VAL A 36 -7.52 8.66 12.39
C VAL A 36 -7.33 9.77 11.34
N LEU A 37 -6.10 9.98 10.88
CA LEU A 37 -5.81 11.00 9.86
C LEU A 37 -6.49 10.71 8.52
N VAL A 38 -6.59 9.44 8.10
CA VAL A 38 -7.33 9.03 6.89
C VAL A 38 -8.80 9.39 7.04
N VAL A 39 -9.40 9.07 8.19
CA VAL A 39 -10.81 9.41 8.47
C VAL A 39 -11.00 10.92 8.45
N MET A 40 -10.14 11.70 9.10
CA MET A 40 -10.25 13.17 9.10
C MET A 40 -10.03 13.79 7.71
N GLY A 41 -9.11 13.26 6.91
CA GLY A 41 -8.83 13.76 5.55
C GLY A 41 -9.90 13.43 4.52
N HIS A 42 -10.77 12.46 4.79
CA HIS A 42 -11.83 12.06 3.87
C HIS A 42 -13.24 12.44 4.32
N ASN A 43 -13.40 12.91 5.56
CA ASN A 43 -14.60 13.62 5.96
C ASN A 43 -14.61 15.03 5.35
N ASP A 44 -15.77 15.68 5.34
CA ASP A 44 -15.98 17.07 4.89
C ASP A 44 -15.19 18.14 5.70
N PHE A 45 -14.17 17.72 6.45
CA PHE A 45 -13.23 18.55 7.17
C PHE A 45 -12.51 19.57 6.27
N ALA A 46 -12.39 19.29 4.97
CA ALA A 46 -11.94 20.26 3.98
C ALA A 46 -12.79 21.53 3.94
N LEU A 47 -14.10 21.42 4.22
CA LEU A 47 -15.02 22.57 4.26
C LEU A 47 -14.83 23.42 5.53
N ILE A 48 -14.31 22.83 6.61
CA ILE A 48 -14.09 23.50 7.89
C ILE A 48 -12.72 24.17 7.93
N SER A 49 -11.68 23.48 7.46
CA SER A 49 -10.32 24.01 7.43
C SER A 49 -9.50 23.43 6.26
N PRO A 50 -9.42 24.15 5.13
CA PRO A 50 -8.60 23.75 3.99
C PRO A 50 -7.12 23.60 4.32
N PHE A 51 -6.62 24.41 5.26
CA PHE A 51 -5.23 24.34 5.72
C PHE A 51 -4.96 23.05 6.50
N ALA A 52 -5.82 22.71 7.47
CA ALA A 52 -5.68 21.48 8.23
C ALA A 52 -5.82 20.24 7.34
N HIS A 53 -6.73 20.27 6.36
CA HIS A 53 -6.84 19.22 5.35
C HIS A 53 -5.53 19.03 4.55
N LYS A 54 -4.92 20.12 4.05
CA LYS A 54 -3.62 20.04 3.36
C LYS A 54 -2.51 19.46 4.26
N LEU A 55 -2.46 19.88 5.52
CA LEU A 55 -1.49 19.36 6.49
C LEU A 55 -1.68 17.85 6.71
N ILE A 56 -2.92 17.40 6.91
CA ILE A 56 -3.24 15.98 7.09
C ILE A 56 -2.73 15.17 5.88
N TYR A 57 -3.05 15.59 4.64
CA TYR A 57 -2.60 14.90 3.42
C TYR A 57 -1.09 14.89 3.26
N SER A 58 -0.42 15.99 3.63
CA SER A 58 1.05 16.08 3.56
C SER A 58 1.77 15.11 4.50
N PHE A 59 1.08 14.64 5.56
CA PHE A 59 1.70 13.81 6.58
C PHE A 59 1.29 12.33 6.49
N HIS A 60 -0.02 12.03 6.43
CA HIS A 60 -0.47 10.65 6.57
C HIS A 60 -0.03 9.78 5.39
N MET A 61 -0.08 10.30 4.15
CA MET A 61 0.31 9.54 2.95
C MET A 61 1.80 9.18 2.96
N PRO A 62 2.75 10.13 3.15
CA PRO A 62 4.16 9.79 3.34
C PRO A 62 4.42 8.84 4.51
N MET A 63 3.72 9.03 5.64
CA MET A 63 3.91 8.18 6.82
C MET A 63 3.60 6.72 6.54
N PHE A 64 2.50 6.41 5.84
CA PHE A 64 2.18 5.02 5.50
C PHE A 64 3.19 4.39 4.53
N PHE A 65 3.71 5.16 3.56
CA PHE A 65 4.75 4.66 2.66
C PHE A 65 6.06 4.39 3.41
N PHE A 66 6.46 5.30 4.30
CA PHE A 66 7.61 5.12 5.18
C PHE A 66 7.47 3.84 6.03
N MET A 67 6.32 3.64 6.68
CA MET A 67 6.04 2.42 7.43
C MET A 67 6.09 1.17 6.55
N SER A 68 5.59 1.23 5.31
CA SER A 68 5.66 0.11 4.37
C SER A 68 7.10 -0.33 4.09
N GLY A 69 8.03 0.64 4.04
CA GLY A 69 9.47 0.44 3.95
C GLY A 69 10.07 -0.22 5.19
N MET A 70 9.68 0.22 6.39
CA MET A 70 10.15 -0.39 7.64
C MET A 70 9.77 -1.87 7.78
N PHE A 71 8.62 -2.27 7.23
CA PHE A 71 8.18 -3.67 7.22
C PHE A 71 8.64 -4.45 5.97
N PHE A 72 9.54 -3.89 5.18
CA PHE A 72 10.11 -4.56 4.02
C PHE A 72 10.97 -5.76 4.46
N LYS A 73 10.82 -6.89 3.77
CA LYS A 73 11.55 -8.14 4.05
C LYS A 73 12.32 -8.57 2.80
N PRO A 74 13.63 -8.30 2.71
CA PRO A 74 14.43 -8.54 1.50
C PRO A 74 14.80 -10.01 1.25
N ASP A 75 14.63 -10.88 2.25
CA ASP A 75 15.14 -12.26 2.19
C ASP A 75 14.25 -13.23 1.41
N LEU A 76 13.07 -12.78 1.00
CA LEU A 76 12.12 -13.60 0.24
C LEU A 76 12.40 -13.50 -1.27
N PRO A 77 12.24 -14.60 -2.03
CA PRO A 77 12.27 -14.53 -3.49
C PRO A 77 11.09 -13.68 -3.99
N PHE A 78 11.30 -12.98 -5.10
CA PHE A 78 10.35 -12.00 -5.65
C PHE A 78 8.91 -12.52 -5.72
N LEU A 79 8.71 -13.73 -6.25
CA LEU A 79 7.37 -14.30 -6.44
C LEU A 79 6.66 -14.56 -5.10
N MET A 80 7.39 -15.03 -4.08
CA MET A 80 6.82 -15.22 -2.74
C MET A 80 6.51 -13.87 -2.10
N TYR A 81 7.42 -12.90 -2.21
CA TYR A 81 7.21 -11.54 -1.70
C TYR A 81 5.97 -10.89 -2.34
N ALA A 82 5.87 -10.92 -3.68
CA ALA A 82 4.75 -10.39 -4.43
C ALA A 82 3.44 -11.10 -4.05
N ARG A 83 3.44 -12.43 -3.91
CA ARG A 83 2.26 -13.19 -3.48
C ARG A 83 1.83 -12.85 -2.05
N HIS A 84 2.78 -12.67 -1.13
CA HIS A 84 2.47 -12.25 0.23
C HIS A 84 1.87 -10.85 0.28
N ARG A 85 2.41 -9.91 -0.50
CA ARG A 85 1.88 -8.55 -0.61
C ARG A 85 0.50 -8.54 -1.28
N PHE A 86 0.32 -9.32 -2.34
CA PHE A 86 -0.98 -9.51 -3.01
C PHE A 86 -2.04 -10.01 -2.02
N ASN A 87 -1.75 -11.07 -1.27
CA ASN A 87 -2.71 -11.65 -0.33
C ASN A 87 -3.06 -10.73 0.84
N ARG A 88 -2.13 -9.89 1.28
CA ARG A 88 -2.37 -8.96 2.40
C ARG A 88 -3.02 -7.65 2.00
N VAL A 89 -2.82 -7.21 0.77
CA VAL A 89 -3.21 -5.86 0.33
C VAL A 89 -4.23 -5.94 -0.81
N LEU A 90 -3.87 -6.58 -1.93
CA LEU A 90 -4.72 -6.58 -3.12
C LEU A 90 -5.94 -7.49 -2.99
N LYS A 91 -5.82 -8.63 -2.30
CA LYS A 91 -6.96 -9.52 -2.04
C LYS A 91 -8.07 -8.84 -1.21
N PRO A 92 -7.79 -8.20 -0.06
CA PRO A 92 -8.79 -7.39 0.64
C PRO A 92 -9.41 -6.29 -0.21
N PHE A 93 -8.61 -5.60 -1.03
CA PHE A 93 -9.10 -4.57 -1.96
C PHE A 93 -10.11 -5.14 -2.98
N LEU A 94 -9.77 -6.25 -3.64
CA LEU A 94 -10.65 -6.90 -4.61
C LEU A 94 -11.95 -7.38 -3.96
N PHE A 95 -11.86 -7.91 -2.75
CA PHE A 95 -13.04 -8.32 -1.97
C PHE A 95 -13.94 -7.12 -1.65
N MET A 96 -13.37 -6.00 -1.19
CA MET A 96 -14.14 -4.79 -0.87
C MET A 96 -14.80 -4.19 -2.10
N ILE A 97 -14.08 -4.12 -3.22
CA ILE A 97 -14.64 -3.67 -4.51
C ILE A 97 -15.82 -4.54 -4.91
N LEU A 98 -15.65 -5.87 -4.90
CA LEU A 98 -16.71 -6.80 -5.30
C LEU A 98 -17.92 -6.66 -4.37
N PHE A 99 -17.69 -6.51 -3.07
CA PHE A 99 -18.74 -6.32 -2.07
C PHE A 99 -19.51 -5.01 -2.28
N ILE A 100 -18.81 -3.89 -2.49
CA ILE A 100 -19.43 -2.58 -2.76
C ILE A 100 -20.30 -2.63 -4.01
N TYR A 101 -19.82 -3.27 -5.09
CA TYR A 101 -20.59 -3.37 -6.33
C TYR A 101 -21.77 -4.33 -6.21
N PHE A 102 -21.60 -5.45 -5.50
CA PHE A 102 -22.71 -6.34 -5.16
C PHE A 102 -23.80 -5.62 -4.36
N ALA A 103 -23.40 -4.83 -3.35
CA ALA A 103 -24.33 -4.01 -2.57
C ALA A 103 -25.01 -2.93 -3.44
N SER A 104 -24.28 -2.29 -4.36
CA SER A 104 -24.84 -1.27 -5.26
C SER A 104 -25.90 -1.82 -6.22
N ILE A 105 -25.74 -3.06 -6.70
CA ILE A 105 -26.75 -3.74 -7.53
C ILE A 105 -27.98 -4.08 -6.67
N SER A 106 -27.76 -4.57 -5.44
CA SER A 106 -28.82 -5.09 -4.57
C SER A 106 -29.65 -4.00 -3.89
N PHE A 107 -29.02 -2.90 -3.47
CA PHE A 107 -29.66 -1.86 -2.65
C PHE A 107 -29.89 -0.53 -3.39
N SER A 108 -29.19 -0.29 -4.50
CA SER A 108 -29.21 1.02 -5.17
C SER A 108 -29.81 0.99 -6.58
N ASN A 109 -30.48 -0.11 -6.98
CA ASN A 109 -31.10 -0.31 -8.30
C ASN A 109 -30.16 0.02 -9.49
N VAL A 110 -28.85 -0.15 -9.32
CA VAL A 110 -27.88 0.08 -10.40
C VAL A 110 -27.91 -1.13 -11.34
N GLY A 111 -28.21 -0.89 -12.61
CA GLY A 111 -28.25 -1.94 -13.62
C GLY A 111 -26.88 -2.63 -13.80
N ILE A 112 -26.91 -3.93 -14.11
CA ILE A 112 -25.71 -4.77 -14.30
C ILE A 112 -24.67 -4.14 -15.26
N PRO A 113 -25.04 -3.54 -16.41
CA PRO A 113 -24.05 -2.93 -17.31
C PRO A 113 -23.33 -1.71 -16.70
N GLN A 114 -24.00 -0.97 -15.83
CA GLN A 114 -23.39 0.18 -15.16
C GLN A 114 -22.45 -0.28 -14.05
N ALA A 115 -22.87 -1.27 -13.28
CA ALA A 115 -22.05 -1.87 -12.22
C ALA A 115 -20.78 -2.52 -12.79
N SER A 116 -20.87 -3.23 -13.92
CA SER A 116 -19.69 -3.83 -14.56
C SER A 116 -18.71 -2.78 -15.07
N ARG A 117 -19.19 -1.67 -15.65
CA ARG A 117 -18.33 -0.55 -16.06
C ARG A 117 -17.62 0.09 -14.88
N ARG A 118 -18.32 0.29 -13.76
CA ARG A 118 -17.72 0.81 -12.52
C ARG A 118 -16.69 -0.16 -11.94
N LEU A 119 -16.97 -1.46 -11.94
CA LEU A 119 -16.02 -2.50 -11.52
C LEU A 119 -14.74 -2.47 -12.36
N ILE A 120 -14.84 -2.41 -13.70
CA ILE A 120 -13.67 -2.33 -14.59
C ILE A 120 -12.85 -1.07 -14.29
N LYS A 121 -13.53 0.07 -14.10
CA LYS A 121 -12.91 1.34 -13.69
C LYS A 121 -12.20 1.24 -12.33
N ALA A 122 -12.81 0.56 -11.37
CA ALA A 122 -12.22 0.35 -10.05
C ALA A 122 -11.01 -0.61 -10.08
N LEU A 123 -11.00 -1.60 -10.97
CA LEU A 123 -9.86 -2.48 -11.20
C LEU A 123 -8.65 -1.75 -11.80
N TYR A 124 -8.87 -0.62 -12.48
CA TYR A 124 -7.78 0.29 -12.88
C TYR A 124 -7.04 0.83 -11.64
N GLY A 125 -7.71 0.88 -10.48
CA GLY A 125 -7.08 1.14 -9.17
C GLY A 125 -6.45 2.53 -9.03
N ASN A 126 -6.95 3.50 -9.80
CA ASN A 126 -6.57 4.91 -9.71
C ASN A 126 -7.66 5.69 -8.99
N GLY A 127 -7.27 6.67 -8.15
CA GLY A 127 -8.19 7.47 -7.35
C GLY A 127 -9.28 8.20 -8.14
N HIS A 128 -9.05 8.54 -9.41
CA HIS A 128 -10.05 9.22 -10.26
C HIS A 128 -11.24 8.33 -10.64
N TYR A 129 -11.00 7.03 -10.81
CA TYR A 129 -11.98 6.09 -11.35
C TYR A 129 -12.69 5.25 -10.27
N LEU A 130 -12.31 5.45 -9.01
CA LEU A 130 -12.86 4.76 -7.83
C LEU A 130 -13.96 5.61 -7.18
N ASP A 131 -15.15 5.03 -7.01
CA ASP A 131 -16.25 5.67 -6.27
C ASP A 131 -15.83 5.94 -4.81
N TRP A 132 -15.08 5.00 -4.22
CA TRP A 132 -14.47 5.13 -2.90
C TRP A 132 -12.99 5.42 -3.07
N VAL A 133 -12.67 6.70 -3.25
CA VAL A 133 -11.32 7.17 -3.57
C VAL A 133 -10.32 6.53 -2.62
N GLN A 134 -10.59 6.45 -1.31
CA GLN A 134 -9.71 5.94 -0.25
C GLN A 134 -9.09 4.56 -0.53
N LEU A 135 -9.83 3.70 -1.24
CA LEU A 135 -9.37 2.35 -1.57
C LEU A 135 -8.19 2.35 -2.54
N TRP A 136 -7.95 3.46 -3.26
CA TRP A 136 -6.83 3.63 -4.21
C TRP A 136 -5.46 3.40 -3.58
N PHE A 137 -5.34 3.66 -2.28
CA PHE A 137 -4.09 3.51 -1.57
C PHE A 137 -3.61 2.06 -1.52
N LEU A 138 -4.51 1.07 -1.47
CA LEU A 138 -4.16 -0.35 -1.38
C LEU A 138 -3.45 -0.87 -2.65
N PRO A 139 -4.02 -0.75 -3.86
CA PRO A 139 -3.33 -1.18 -5.07
C PRO A 139 -2.03 -0.39 -5.29
N HIS A 140 -2.02 0.91 -4.97
CA HIS A 140 -0.80 1.70 -5.08
C HIS A 140 0.27 1.22 -4.10
N LEU A 141 -0.09 0.92 -2.84
CA LEU A 141 0.82 0.35 -1.84
C LEU A 141 1.41 -1.00 -2.30
N PHE A 142 0.62 -1.82 -3.01
CA PHE A 142 1.12 -3.05 -3.62
C PHE A 142 2.22 -2.73 -4.65
N VAL A 143 1.99 -1.79 -5.58
CA VAL A 143 2.98 -1.39 -6.57
C VAL A 143 4.24 -0.80 -5.93
N VAL A 144 4.09 0.10 -4.95
CA VAL A 144 5.21 0.67 -4.18
C VAL A 144 6.02 -0.44 -3.50
N SER A 145 5.35 -1.47 -2.98
CA SER A 145 6.03 -2.60 -2.35
C SER A 145 6.86 -3.43 -3.34
N LEU A 146 6.46 -3.49 -4.62
CA LEU A 146 7.25 -4.13 -5.69
C LEU A 146 8.41 -3.22 -6.11
N PHE A 147 8.17 -1.92 -6.26
CA PHE A 147 9.22 -0.93 -6.52
C PHE A 147 10.31 -1.01 -5.46
N ALA A 148 9.92 -1.02 -4.18
CA ALA A 148 10.78 -1.22 -3.03
C ALA A 148 11.69 -2.44 -3.17
N TYR A 149 11.13 -3.57 -3.59
CA TYR A 149 11.88 -4.80 -3.80
C TYR A 149 12.95 -4.65 -4.88
N PHE A 150 12.58 -4.11 -6.05
CA PHE A 150 13.52 -3.88 -7.14
C PHE A 150 14.57 -2.83 -6.80
N PHE A 151 14.18 -1.76 -6.10
CA PHE A 151 15.08 -0.73 -5.62
C PHE A 151 16.12 -1.31 -4.65
N PHE A 152 15.69 -2.12 -3.68
CA PHE A 152 16.60 -2.80 -2.77
C PHE A 152 17.59 -3.70 -3.52
N GLN A 153 17.10 -4.50 -4.47
CA GLN A 153 17.95 -5.37 -5.27
C GLN A 153 18.93 -4.60 -6.17
N ALA A 154 18.52 -3.45 -6.71
CA ALA A 154 19.34 -2.64 -7.59
C ALA A 154 20.39 -1.82 -6.83
N VAL A 155 20.05 -1.28 -5.65
CA VAL A 155 20.89 -0.33 -4.92
C VAL A 155 21.67 -1.00 -3.79
N TYR A 156 21.01 -1.76 -2.93
CA TYR A 156 21.64 -2.32 -1.74
C TYR A 156 22.45 -3.56 -2.08
N ARG A 157 21.90 -4.49 -2.87
CA ARG A 157 22.60 -5.73 -3.24
C ARG A 157 23.76 -5.50 -4.21
N ARG A 158 23.74 -4.43 -5.00
CA ARG A 158 24.85 -4.04 -5.90
C ARG A 158 25.88 -3.11 -5.25
N GLY A 159 25.74 -2.80 -3.96
CA GLY A 159 26.69 -1.93 -3.24
C GLY A 159 26.62 -0.45 -3.61
N LEU A 160 25.56 0.00 -4.28
CA LEU A 160 25.32 1.42 -4.64
C LEU A 160 24.71 2.23 -3.49
N PHE A 161 24.79 1.73 -2.25
CA PHE A 161 24.30 2.38 -1.04
C PHE A 161 24.70 3.86 -0.90
N PRO A 162 25.95 4.30 -1.15
CA PRO A 162 26.30 5.71 -1.03
C PRO A 162 25.57 6.60 -2.05
N LEU A 163 25.22 6.06 -3.22
CA LEU A 163 24.51 6.77 -4.29
C LEU A 163 22.98 6.76 -4.11
N ARG A 164 22.46 6.06 -3.10
CA ARG A 164 21.01 5.87 -2.93
C ARG A 164 20.26 7.20 -2.87
N TRP A 165 20.80 8.21 -2.18
CA TRP A 165 20.15 9.52 -2.06
C TRP A 165 20.10 10.26 -3.38
N VAL A 166 21.17 10.19 -4.19
CA VAL A 166 21.21 10.77 -5.53
C VAL A 166 20.17 10.09 -6.43
N ILE A 167 20.13 8.76 -6.44
CA ILE A 167 19.16 7.97 -7.21
C ILE A 167 17.73 8.32 -6.77
N LEU A 168 17.48 8.39 -5.47
CA LEU A 168 16.17 8.72 -4.90
C LEU A 168 15.74 10.15 -5.26
N SER A 169 16.63 11.14 -5.20
CA SER A 169 16.34 12.51 -5.61
C SER A 169 16.01 12.61 -7.10
N VAL A 170 16.78 11.92 -7.96
CA VAL A 170 16.51 11.87 -9.40
C VAL A 170 15.16 11.22 -9.68
N LEU A 171 14.85 10.09 -9.04
CA LEU A 171 13.55 9.42 -9.18
C LEU A 171 12.42 10.31 -8.67
N PHE A 172 12.58 10.98 -7.53
CA PHE A 172 11.57 11.87 -6.97
C PHE A 172 11.25 13.02 -7.93
N ILE A 173 12.27 13.71 -8.44
CA ILE A 173 12.10 14.81 -9.41
C ILE A 173 11.42 14.28 -10.69
N GLY A 174 11.91 13.14 -11.21
CA GLY A 174 11.31 12.50 -12.38
C GLY A 174 9.85 12.10 -12.17
N GLY A 175 9.51 11.62 -10.97
CA GLY A 175 8.13 11.32 -10.56
C GLY A 175 7.24 12.57 -10.52
N VAL A 176 7.70 13.63 -9.86
CA VAL A 176 6.96 14.90 -9.77
C VAL A 176 6.69 15.49 -11.16
N LEU A 177 7.69 15.48 -12.05
CA LEU A 177 7.51 15.91 -13.44
C LEU A 177 6.57 14.97 -14.21
N GLY A 178 6.72 13.66 -14.01
CA GLY A 178 5.88 12.64 -14.62
C GLY A 178 4.39 12.78 -14.31
N ILE A 179 4.02 13.26 -13.11
CA ILE A 179 2.61 13.51 -12.75
C ILE A 179 1.95 14.44 -13.77
N THR A 180 2.62 15.52 -14.17
CA THR A 180 2.07 16.48 -15.14
C THR A 180 1.95 15.90 -16.55
N LEU A 181 2.74 14.88 -16.88
CA LEU A 181 2.71 14.20 -18.17
C LEU A 181 1.58 13.17 -18.26
N PHE A 182 1.29 12.49 -17.15
CA PHE A 182 0.27 11.44 -17.11
C PHE A 182 -1.11 11.95 -16.67
N TRP A 183 -1.24 13.24 -16.40
CA TRP A 183 -2.47 13.85 -15.89
C TRP A 183 -2.79 15.20 -16.54
N PRO A 184 -3.57 15.24 -17.65
CA PRO A 184 -4.15 14.13 -18.42
C PRO A 184 -3.20 13.54 -19.48
N PHE A 185 -3.34 12.24 -19.75
CA PHE A 185 -2.65 11.56 -20.84
C PHE A 185 -3.67 11.22 -21.95
N GLU A 186 -3.36 11.60 -23.18
CA GLU A 186 -4.23 11.41 -24.34
C GLU A 186 -3.61 10.43 -25.35
N PRO A 187 -3.66 9.11 -25.08
CA PRO A 187 -3.22 8.14 -26.06
C PRO A 187 -4.19 8.15 -27.25
N ASP A 188 -3.67 8.44 -28.43
CA ASP A 188 -4.41 8.26 -29.67
C ASP A 188 -4.43 6.77 -30.03
N ILE A 189 -5.52 6.10 -29.70
CA ILE A 189 -5.74 4.70 -30.05
C ILE A 189 -6.83 4.68 -31.13
N LEU A 190 -6.47 4.23 -32.32
CA LEU A 190 -7.42 4.07 -33.45
C LEU A 190 -8.09 5.39 -33.90
N GLY A 191 -7.39 6.54 -33.80
CA GLY A 191 -7.91 7.84 -34.25
C GLY A 191 -9.02 8.41 -33.36
N ARG A 192 -9.20 7.84 -32.16
CA ARG A 192 -10.08 8.38 -31.12
C ARG A 192 -9.19 8.75 -29.93
N GLY A 193 -9.05 10.05 -29.69
CA GLY A 193 -8.38 10.56 -28.50
C GLY A 193 -9.19 10.17 -27.25
N PHE A 194 -8.64 9.27 -26.44
CA PHE A 194 -9.20 8.97 -25.12
C PHE A 194 -8.41 9.74 -24.08
N THR A 195 -9.07 10.59 -23.29
CA THR A 195 -8.43 11.28 -22.16
C THR A 195 -8.41 10.35 -20.95
N VAL A 196 -7.23 9.91 -20.53
CA VAL A 196 -7.04 9.07 -19.34
C VAL A 196 -6.32 9.88 -18.25
N PHE A 197 -6.76 9.74 -17.01
CA PHE A 197 -6.19 10.45 -15.86
C PHE A 197 -5.34 9.48 -15.03
N GLY A 198 -4.02 9.64 -15.12
CA GLY A 198 -3.05 8.82 -14.41
C GLY A 198 -2.91 7.41 -14.97
N LEU A 199 -1.96 6.65 -14.41
CA LEU A 199 -1.67 5.28 -14.81
C LEU A 199 -2.41 4.26 -13.93
N PRO A 200 -2.53 2.98 -14.38
CA PRO A 200 -3.15 1.95 -13.56
C PRO A 200 -2.39 1.79 -12.25
N PHE A 201 -3.13 1.57 -11.15
CA PHE A 201 -2.61 1.49 -9.79
C PHE A 201 -1.79 2.71 -9.35
N SER A 202 -2.02 3.86 -10.01
CA SER A 202 -1.30 5.11 -9.81
C SER A 202 0.22 4.94 -9.95
N LEU A 203 0.66 4.20 -10.98
CA LEU A 203 2.07 3.94 -11.28
C LEU A 203 2.90 5.23 -11.43
N ASP A 204 2.27 6.29 -11.93
CA ASP A 204 2.82 7.64 -12.08
C ASP A 204 3.33 8.24 -10.76
N LEU A 205 2.75 7.83 -9.63
CA LEU A 205 3.14 8.30 -8.30
C LEU A 205 4.24 7.46 -7.64
N VAL A 206 4.61 6.32 -8.23
CA VAL A 206 5.48 5.31 -7.57
C VAL A 206 6.86 5.85 -7.24
N PHE A 207 7.43 6.74 -8.03
CA PHE A 207 8.74 7.30 -7.71
C PHE A 207 8.68 8.26 -6.52
N VAL A 208 7.57 8.99 -6.38
CA VAL A 208 7.34 9.89 -5.24
C VAL A 208 7.07 9.08 -3.96
N SER A 209 6.16 8.11 -4.00
CA SER A 209 5.86 7.26 -2.84
C SER A 209 6.98 6.27 -2.51
N GLY A 210 7.68 5.79 -3.54
CA GLY A 210 8.88 4.97 -3.44
C GLY A 210 10.02 5.68 -2.73
N PHE A 211 10.17 7.00 -2.89
CA PHE A 211 11.13 7.81 -2.13
C PHE A 211 10.93 7.63 -0.61
N PHE A 212 9.69 7.82 -0.14
CA PHE A 212 9.36 7.68 1.27
C PHE A 212 9.50 6.23 1.76
N SER A 213 9.11 5.27 0.93
CA SER A 213 9.25 3.85 1.28
C SER A 213 10.71 3.43 1.41
N SER A 214 11.57 3.82 0.46
CA SER A 214 13.01 3.52 0.50
C SER A 214 13.71 4.17 1.68
N TRP A 215 13.27 5.37 2.10
CA TRP A 215 13.78 5.97 3.33
C TRP A 215 13.54 5.06 4.55
N GLY A 216 12.34 4.49 4.67
CA GLY A 216 11.99 3.56 5.75
C GLY A 216 12.76 2.23 5.78
N MET A 217 13.49 1.87 4.72
CA MET A 217 14.32 0.66 4.68
C MET A 217 15.75 0.85 5.20
N SER A 218 16.11 2.08 5.56
CA SER A 218 17.46 2.50 5.94
C SER A 218 17.90 2.00 7.30
#